data_AF-A0A8I2FSN7-F1
#
_entry.id   AF-A0A8I2FSN7-F1
#
_cell.length_a   1.000
_cell.length_b   1.000
_cell.length_c   1.000
_cell.angle_alpha   90.00
_cell.angle_beta   90.00
_cell.angle_gamma   90.00
#
_symmetry.space_group_name_H-M   'P 1'
#
loop_
_entity.id
_entity.type
_entity.pdbx_description
1 polymer ?
#
loop_
_entity_poly.entity_id
_entity_poly.type
_entity_poly.pdbx_seq_one_letter_code
_entity_poly.pdbx_strand_id
1 'polypeptide(L)'
;MVKCNFGFLRKFSVICPALFLAFLIAGCGANMKEKNRLTIDIEFIRTEIDKEIVQSNKILFELNDYKIKISELEDKKSFKQIEKAKCRYDLEKYLLNHKVIFPGLIAAGSGAECVEVVAKIAWYADQLSNIDDEISTIDNRIYELKRKIGLLKEKHNDYEESIDALKANLRDKQDRYNSL
;
A
#
# COMPACT_ATOMS: atom_id res chain seq x y z
N MET A 1 47.87 12.82 4.37
CA MET A 1 49.22 13.19 3.89
C MET A 1 49.24 13.03 2.38
N VAL A 2 48.98 14.10 1.63
CA VAL A 2 49.06 14.10 0.16
C VAL A 2 50.43 14.69 -0.21
N LYS A 3 51.30 13.89 -0.83
CA LYS A 3 52.56 14.38 -1.41
C LYS A 3 52.24 15.16 -2.68
N CYS A 4 52.07 16.48 -2.55
CA CYS A 4 52.07 17.37 -3.71
C CYS A 4 53.48 17.44 -4.28
N ASN A 5 53.66 16.89 -5.49
CA ASN A 5 54.91 16.97 -6.24
C ASN A 5 55.11 18.41 -6.73
N PHE A 6 55.93 19.19 -6.01
CA PHE A 6 56.31 20.58 -6.33
C PHE A 6 57.27 20.69 -7.54
N GLY A 7 57.09 19.86 -8.57
CA GLY A 7 57.95 19.83 -9.76
C GLY A 7 57.63 20.91 -10.80
N PHE A 8 56.44 21.51 -10.76
CA PHE A 8 55.96 22.40 -11.83
C PHE A 8 56.10 23.91 -11.54
N LEU A 9 56.57 24.29 -10.36
CA LEU A 9 56.59 25.70 -9.91
C LEU A 9 57.93 26.43 -10.14
N ARG A 10 58.95 25.79 -10.70
CA ARG A 10 60.27 26.43 -10.89
C ARG A 10 60.41 27.31 -12.15
N LYS A 11 59.37 27.46 -12.98
CA LYS A 11 59.43 28.31 -14.19
C LYS A 11 58.61 29.62 -14.12
N PHE A 12 57.97 29.94 -13.00
CA PHE A 12 57.14 31.14 -12.86
C PHE A 12 57.78 32.25 -11.99
N SER A 13 59.11 32.44 -12.05
CA SER A 13 59.79 33.45 -11.22
C SER A 13 59.60 34.91 -11.67
N VAL A 14 58.65 35.20 -12.58
CA VAL A 14 58.39 36.56 -13.09
C VAL A 14 56.89 36.90 -13.11
N ILE A 15 56.01 36.09 -12.51
CA ILE A 15 54.60 36.49 -12.35
C ILE A 15 54.47 37.33 -11.08
N CYS A 16 54.03 38.56 -11.26
CA CYS A 16 53.82 39.57 -10.23
C CYS A 16 53.08 38.97 -9.01
N PRO A 17 53.59 39.12 -7.77
CA PRO A 17 52.95 38.62 -6.55
C PRO A 17 51.48 39.08 -6.41
N ALA A 18 51.14 40.24 -6.96
CA ALA A 18 49.79 40.77 -7.01
C ALA A 18 48.81 39.91 -7.85
N LEU A 19 49.28 39.33 -8.97
CA LEU A 19 48.47 38.42 -9.78
C LEU A 19 48.22 37.09 -9.04
N PHE A 20 49.21 36.57 -8.33
CA PHE A 20 49.05 35.34 -7.55
C PHE A 20 48.07 35.53 -6.38
N LEU A 21 48.14 36.68 -5.69
CA LEU A 21 47.19 37.03 -4.63
C LEU A 21 45.77 37.27 -5.19
N ALA A 22 45.63 37.89 -6.36
CA ALA A 22 44.34 38.07 -7.02
C ALA A 22 43.71 36.72 -7.43
N PHE A 23 44.50 35.76 -7.93
CA PHE A 23 44.03 34.40 -8.23
C PHE A 23 43.59 33.65 -6.97
N LEU A 24 44.31 33.78 -5.86
CA LEU A 24 43.93 33.17 -4.58
C LEU A 24 42.64 33.77 -4.02
N ILE A 25 42.49 35.10 -4.05
CA ILE A 25 41.28 35.79 -3.57
C ILE A 25 40.08 35.48 -4.47
N ALA A 26 40.27 35.47 -5.80
CA ALA A 26 39.23 35.10 -6.76
C ALA A 26 38.81 33.62 -6.60
N GLY A 27 39.77 32.72 -6.40
CA GLY A 27 39.52 31.30 -6.12
C GLY A 27 38.75 31.07 -4.82
N CYS A 28 39.14 31.74 -3.73
CA CYS A 28 38.41 31.68 -2.46
C CYS A 28 36.97 32.23 -2.57
N GLY A 29 36.77 33.32 -3.31
CA GLY A 29 35.45 33.92 -3.53
C GLY A 29 34.52 33.03 -4.37
N ALA A 30 35.06 32.34 -5.38
CA ALA A 30 34.32 31.36 -6.19
C ALA A 30 33.91 30.14 -5.35
N ASN A 31 34.84 29.57 -4.56
CA ASN A 31 34.54 28.44 -3.68
C ASN A 31 33.46 28.76 -2.63
N MET A 32 33.47 29.97 -2.05
CA MET A 32 32.41 30.38 -1.11
C MET A 32 31.03 30.49 -1.76
N LYS A 33 30.96 31.05 -2.98
CA LYS A 33 29.67 31.11 -3.72
C LYS A 33 29.15 29.73 -4.06
N GLU A 34 30.02 28.81 -4.47
CA GLU A 34 29.63 27.45 -4.83
C GLU A 34 29.21 26.63 -3.60
N LYS A 35 29.91 26.78 -2.46
CA LYS A 35 29.48 26.20 -1.18
C LYS A 35 28.10 26.66 -0.77
N ASN A 36 27.81 27.97 -0.83
CA ASN A 36 26.49 28.50 -0.50
C ASN A 36 25.39 27.94 -1.42
N ARG A 37 25.66 27.82 -2.72
CA ARG A 37 24.72 27.21 -3.67
C ARG A 37 24.44 25.74 -3.33
N LEU A 38 25.49 24.96 -3.04
CA LEU A 38 25.34 23.56 -2.67
C LEU A 38 24.59 23.38 -1.35
N THR A 39 24.78 24.27 -0.37
CA THR A 39 24.00 24.25 0.89
C THR A 39 22.50 24.38 0.60
N ILE A 40 22.12 25.34 -0.25
CA ILE A 40 20.71 25.54 -0.65
C ILE A 40 20.17 24.30 -1.39
N ASP A 41 20.94 23.77 -2.36
CA ASP A 41 20.54 22.55 -3.10
C ASP A 41 20.34 21.36 -2.14
N ILE A 42 21.24 21.18 -1.16
CA ILE A 42 21.17 20.10 -0.16
C ILE A 42 19.93 20.23 0.72
N GLU A 43 19.64 21.43 1.24
CA GLU A 43 18.45 21.69 2.05
C GLU A 43 17.16 21.47 1.25
N PHE A 44 17.15 21.92 -0.01
CA PHE A 44 16.03 21.67 -0.91
C PHE A 44 15.79 20.17 -1.12
N ILE A 45 16.83 19.40 -1.45
CA ILE A 45 16.70 17.94 -1.66
C ILE A 45 16.23 17.25 -0.38
N ARG A 46 16.75 17.64 0.80
CA ARG A 46 16.26 17.11 2.10
C ARG A 46 14.77 17.36 2.28
N THR A 47 14.32 18.57 1.98
CA THR A 47 12.90 18.95 2.07
C THR A 47 12.03 18.12 1.12
N GLU A 48 12.49 17.85 -0.10
CA GLU A 48 11.76 16.98 -1.03
C GLU A 48 11.71 15.52 -0.55
N ILE A 49 12.82 14.98 -0.02
CA ILE A 49 12.83 13.64 0.59
C ILE A 49 11.79 13.55 1.72
N ASP A 50 11.76 14.56 2.61
CA ASP A 50 10.82 14.58 3.73
C ASP A 50 9.36 14.62 3.23
N LYS A 51 9.06 15.37 2.18
CA LYS A 51 7.73 15.39 1.55
C LYS A 51 7.33 14.02 1.02
N GLU A 52 8.22 13.34 0.31
CA GLU A 52 7.94 12.01 -0.24
C GLU A 52 7.75 10.97 0.86
N ILE A 53 8.55 11.03 1.93
CA ILE A 53 8.38 10.18 3.12
C ILE A 53 7.00 10.39 3.74
N VAL A 54 6.55 11.64 3.88
CA VAL A 54 5.21 11.95 4.40
C VAL A 54 4.12 11.34 3.51
N GLN A 55 4.24 11.44 2.18
CA GLN A 55 3.26 10.87 1.26
C GLN A 55 3.27 9.33 1.29
N SER A 56 4.45 8.71 1.34
CA SER A 56 4.60 7.27 1.47
C SER A 56 3.96 6.75 2.77
N ASN A 57 4.23 7.41 3.90
CA ASN A 57 3.63 7.06 5.19
C ASN A 57 2.10 7.19 5.20
N LYS A 58 1.55 8.20 4.51
CA LYS A 58 0.10 8.32 4.34
C LYS A 58 -0.49 7.11 3.63
N ILE A 59 0.18 6.63 2.57
CA ILE A 59 -0.24 5.41 1.87
C ILE A 59 -0.16 4.18 2.78
N LEU A 60 0.91 4.04 3.56
CA LEU A 60 1.03 2.93 4.51
C LEU A 60 -0.12 2.90 5.53
N PHE A 61 -0.55 4.07 5.99
CA PHE A 61 -1.71 4.19 6.88
C PHE A 61 -3.00 3.72 6.20
N GLU A 62 -3.26 4.20 4.97
CA GLU A 62 -4.42 3.77 4.17
C GLU A 62 -4.39 2.26 3.85
N LEU A 63 -3.21 1.70 3.55
CA LEU A 63 -3.02 0.27 3.33
C LEU A 63 -3.39 -0.56 4.58
N ASN A 64 -3.01 -0.08 5.76
CA ASN A 64 -3.35 -0.76 7.02
C ASN A 64 -4.84 -0.68 7.33
N ASP A 65 -5.48 0.47 7.09
CA ASP A 65 -6.94 0.62 7.22
C ASP A 65 -7.69 -0.38 6.32
N TYR A 66 -7.28 -0.52 5.05
CA TYR A 66 -7.89 -1.52 4.16
C TYR A 66 -7.65 -2.97 4.58
N LYS A 67 -6.47 -3.29 5.13
CA LYS A 67 -6.21 -4.64 5.68
C LYS A 67 -7.14 -4.97 6.84
N ILE A 68 -7.35 -4.01 7.75
CA ILE A 68 -8.28 -4.17 8.88
C ILE A 68 -9.70 -4.40 8.35
N LYS A 69 -10.18 -3.56 7.43
CA LYS A 69 -11.52 -3.70 6.83
C LYS A 69 -11.72 -5.04 6.11
N ILE A 70 -10.68 -5.56 5.45
CA ILE A 70 -10.75 -6.90 4.84
C ILE A 70 -10.90 -7.97 5.93
N SER A 71 -10.12 -7.90 7.01
CA SER A 71 -10.21 -8.85 8.12
C SER A 71 -11.62 -8.87 8.73
N GLU A 72 -12.20 -7.69 8.99
CA GLU A 72 -13.57 -7.57 9.51
C GLU A 72 -14.61 -8.19 8.58
N LEU A 73 -14.43 -8.03 7.25
CA LEU A 73 -15.32 -8.63 6.26
C LEU A 73 -15.14 -10.15 6.17
N GLU A 74 -13.91 -10.66 6.30
CA GLU A 74 -13.61 -12.10 6.33
C GLU A 74 -14.23 -12.76 7.57
N ASP A 75 -14.20 -12.08 8.72
CA ASP A 75 -14.89 -12.51 9.94
C ASP A 75 -16.42 -12.52 9.74
N LYS A 76 -16.97 -11.44 9.17
CA LYS A 76 -18.41 -11.35 8.85
C LYS A 76 -18.85 -12.44 7.87
N LYS A 77 -18.04 -12.73 6.85
CA LYS A 77 -18.28 -13.83 5.91
C LYS A 77 -18.32 -15.17 6.63
N SER A 78 -17.36 -15.44 7.51
CA SER A 78 -17.31 -16.67 8.30
C SER A 78 -18.55 -16.84 9.16
N PHE A 79 -19.02 -15.77 9.82
CA PHE A 79 -20.28 -15.78 10.55
C PHE A 79 -21.48 -16.15 9.66
N LYS A 80 -21.56 -15.57 8.46
CA LYS A 80 -22.63 -15.87 7.49
C LYS A 80 -22.59 -17.31 6.98
N GLN A 81 -21.40 -17.88 6.82
CA GLN A 81 -21.25 -19.30 6.48
C GLN A 81 -21.74 -20.22 7.60
N ILE A 82 -21.50 -19.86 8.86
CA ILE A 82 -22.05 -20.58 10.02
C ILE A 82 -23.57 -20.49 10.04
N GLU A 83 -24.13 -19.31 9.79
CA GLU A 83 -25.58 -19.09 9.68
C GLU A 83 -26.19 -19.97 8.57
N LYS A 84 -25.55 -20.01 7.41
CA LYS A 84 -25.93 -20.89 6.29
C LYS A 84 -25.93 -22.36 6.70
N ALA A 85 -24.86 -22.81 7.36
CA ALA A 85 -24.73 -24.21 7.78
C ALA A 85 -25.80 -24.59 8.81
N LYS A 86 -26.10 -23.70 9.76
CA LYS A 86 -27.19 -23.89 10.72
C LYS A 86 -28.55 -23.98 10.03
N CYS A 87 -28.83 -23.08 9.09
CA CYS A 87 -30.05 -23.09 8.30
C CYS A 87 -30.24 -24.41 7.53
N ARG A 88 -29.15 -24.95 6.93
CA ARG A 88 -29.17 -26.28 6.28
C ARG A 88 -29.44 -27.40 7.27
N TYR A 89 -28.77 -27.40 8.41
CA TYR A 89 -28.97 -28.40 9.46
C TYR A 89 -30.43 -28.41 9.96
N ASP A 90 -31.01 -27.23 10.21
CA ASP A 90 -32.39 -27.10 10.66
C ASP A 90 -33.38 -27.60 9.60
N LEU A 91 -33.12 -27.32 8.32
CA LEU A 91 -33.91 -27.86 7.20
C LEU A 91 -33.81 -29.39 7.12
N GLU A 92 -32.60 -29.96 7.17
CA GLU A 92 -32.39 -31.41 7.13
C GLU A 92 -33.10 -32.12 8.29
N LYS A 93 -32.97 -31.57 9.51
CA LYS A 93 -33.67 -32.07 10.68
C LYS A 93 -35.19 -32.00 10.52
N TYR A 94 -35.71 -30.89 9.97
CA TYR A 94 -37.13 -30.74 9.69
C TYR A 94 -37.62 -31.80 8.70
N LEU A 95 -36.88 -32.04 7.61
CA LEU A 95 -37.22 -33.04 6.60
C LEU A 95 -37.20 -34.47 7.16
N LEU A 96 -36.23 -34.81 8.00
CA LEU A 96 -36.18 -36.11 8.70
C LEU A 96 -37.40 -36.33 9.59
N ASN A 97 -37.76 -35.32 10.40
CA ASN A 97 -38.88 -35.42 11.34
C ASN A 97 -40.23 -35.61 10.63
N HIS A 98 -40.41 -35.00 9.46
CA HIS A 98 -41.64 -35.10 8.68
C HIS A 98 -41.64 -36.29 7.71
N LYS A 99 -40.63 -37.18 7.79
CA LYS A 99 -40.45 -38.35 6.92
C LYS A 99 -40.66 -37.99 5.44
N VAL A 100 -40.18 -36.81 5.03
CA VAL A 100 -40.30 -36.33 3.65
C VAL A 100 -39.33 -37.15 2.80
N ILE A 101 -39.79 -38.30 2.32
CA ILE A 101 -39.12 -39.08 1.29
C ILE A 101 -39.68 -38.54 -0.03
N PHE A 102 -38.84 -37.83 -0.79
CA PHE A 102 -39.18 -37.14 -2.05
C PHE A 102 -40.06 -37.92 -3.07
N PRO A 103 -40.14 -39.27 -3.11
CA PRO A 103 -41.07 -39.97 -4.00
C PRO A 103 -42.53 -40.08 -3.50
N GLY A 104 -42.82 -39.86 -2.21
CA GLY A 104 -44.14 -40.18 -1.63
C GLY A 104 -45.20 -39.08 -1.68
N LEU A 105 -44.78 -37.82 -1.90
CA LEU A 105 -45.66 -36.64 -1.81
C LEU A 105 -46.66 -36.49 -2.97
N ILE A 106 -46.52 -37.29 -4.03
CA ILE A 106 -47.42 -37.28 -5.19
C ILE A 106 -48.61 -38.24 -5.02
N ALA A 107 -48.53 -39.21 -4.09
CA ALA A 107 -49.48 -40.33 -4.03
C ALA A 107 -50.60 -40.23 -2.98
N ALA A 108 -50.57 -39.27 -2.06
CA ALA A 108 -51.62 -39.14 -1.03
C ALA A 108 -52.25 -37.73 -1.08
N GLY A 109 -53.38 -37.64 -1.78
CA GLY A 109 -54.25 -36.47 -1.70
C GLY A 109 -54.89 -36.36 -0.32
N SER A 110 -54.39 -35.42 0.49
CA SER A 110 -55.11 -34.68 1.55
C SER A 110 -54.15 -33.60 2.06
N GLY A 111 -54.43 -32.30 1.89
CA GLY A 111 -55.27 -31.53 2.82
C GLY A 111 -54.41 -30.92 3.93
N ALA A 112 -54.06 -29.63 3.82
CA ALA A 112 -53.33 -28.78 4.80
C ALA A 112 -51.88 -29.16 5.18
N GLU A 113 -51.58 -30.39 5.59
CA GLU A 113 -50.26 -30.77 6.16
C GLU A 113 -49.13 -30.75 5.10
N CYS A 114 -49.43 -31.19 3.88
CA CYS A 114 -48.55 -31.07 2.72
C CYS A 114 -48.22 -29.59 2.37
N VAL A 115 -49.19 -28.68 2.55
CA VAL A 115 -49.01 -27.25 2.26
C VAL A 115 -48.08 -26.60 3.27
N GLU A 116 -48.19 -26.96 4.55
CA GLU A 116 -47.33 -26.43 5.61
C GLU A 116 -45.86 -26.86 5.42
N VAL A 117 -45.62 -28.14 5.11
CA VAL A 117 -44.27 -28.67 4.84
C VAL A 117 -43.64 -27.97 3.63
N VAL A 118 -44.38 -27.82 2.52
CA VAL A 118 -43.91 -27.12 1.32
C VAL A 118 -43.61 -25.65 1.61
N ALA A 119 -44.50 -24.96 2.35
CA ALA A 119 -44.27 -23.56 2.73
C ALA A 119 -43.02 -23.42 3.61
N LYS A 120 -42.79 -24.35 4.55
CA LYS A 120 -41.60 -24.33 5.40
C LYS A 120 -40.30 -24.59 4.61
N ILE A 121 -40.32 -25.52 3.65
CA ILE A 121 -39.19 -25.76 2.74
C ILE A 121 -38.90 -24.51 1.90
N ALA A 122 -39.93 -23.89 1.33
CA ALA A 122 -39.78 -22.65 0.55
C ALA A 122 -39.18 -21.52 1.40
N TRP A 123 -39.60 -21.41 2.67
CA TRP A 123 -39.02 -20.44 3.60
C TRP A 123 -37.52 -20.71 3.87
N TYR A 124 -37.12 -21.96 4.12
CA TYR A 124 -35.70 -22.29 4.28
C TYR A 124 -34.89 -22.03 3.00
N ALA A 125 -35.47 -22.30 1.83
CA ALA A 125 -34.82 -22.03 0.54
C ALA A 125 -34.59 -20.52 0.34
N ASP A 126 -35.58 -19.69 0.68
CA ASP A 126 -35.46 -18.23 0.65
C ASP A 126 -34.38 -17.72 1.63
N GLN A 127 -34.37 -18.23 2.86
CA GLN A 127 -33.33 -17.91 3.85
C GLN A 127 -31.93 -18.26 3.34
N LEU A 128 -31.75 -19.45 2.76
CA LEU A 128 -30.46 -19.87 2.19
C LEU A 128 -30.04 -18.98 1.01
N SER A 129 -30.98 -18.59 0.15
CA SER A 129 -30.73 -17.67 -0.96
C SER A 129 -30.27 -16.31 -0.45
N ASN A 130 -30.97 -15.74 0.53
CA ASN A 130 -30.63 -14.44 1.12
C ASN A 130 -29.22 -14.47 1.75
N ILE A 131 -28.86 -15.54 2.46
CA ILE A 131 -27.52 -15.68 3.03
C ILE A 131 -26.46 -15.78 1.92
N ASP A 132 -26.76 -16.46 0.81
CA ASP A 132 -25.84 -16.56 -0.33
C ASP A 132 -25.62 -15.21 -1.04
N ASP A 133 -26.66 -14.40 -1.16
CA ASP A 133 -26.56 -13.03 -1.68
C ASP A 133 -25.71 -12.13 -0.77
N GLU A 134 -25.87 -12.26 0.55
CA GLU A 134 -25.05 -11.54 1.52
C GLU A 134 -23.57 -11.95 1.47
N ILE A 135 -23.28 -13.25 1.37
CA ILE A 135 -21.91 -13.76 1.22
C ILE A 135 -21.29 -13.22 -0.08
N SER A 136 -22.02 -13.27 -1.18
CA SER A 136 -21.57 -12.77 -2.49
C SER A 136 -21.27 -11.26 -2.44
N THR A 137 -22.11 -10.50 -1.74
CA THR A 137 -21.89 -9.07 -1.51
C THR A 137 -20.61 -8.80 -0.72
N ILE A 138 -20.34 -9.60 0.32
CA ILE A 138 -19.10 -9.50 1.11
C ILE A 138 -17.89 -9.82 0.25
N ASP A 139 -17.96 -10.88 -0.57
CA ASP A 139 -16.85 -11.28 -1.46
C ASP A 139 -16.50 -10.20 -2.48
N ASN A 140 -17.50 -9.59 -3.11
CA ASN A 140 -17.30 -8.46 -4.03
C ASN A 140 -16.59 -7.29 -3.34
N ARG A 141 -16.98 -6.98 -2.10
CA ARG A 141 -16.39 -5.88 -1.33
C ARG A 141 -14.95 -6.18 -0.90
N ILE A 142 -14.65 -7.42 -0.50
CA ILE A 142 -13.27 -7.85 -0.23
C ILE A 142 -12.42 -7.73 -1.50
N TYR A 143 -12.95 -8.16 -2.65
CA TYR A 143 -12.25 -8.05 -3.94
C TYR A 143 -11.91 -6.60 -4.29
N GLU A 144 -12.86 -5.68 -4.14
CA GLU A 144 -12.63 -4.25 -4.39
C GLU A 144 -11.53 -3.66 -3.48
N LEU A 145 -11.54 -4.01 -2.20
CA LEU A 145 -10.51 -3.56 -1.25
C LEU A 145 -9.13 -4.14 -1.62
N LYS A 146 -9.05 -5.42 -2.01
CA LYS A 146 -7.80 -6.04 -2.48
C LYS A 146 -7.27 -5.34 -3.74
N ARG A 147 -8.15 -4.93 -4.66
CA ARG A 147 -7.76 -4.13 -5.83
C ARG A 147 -7.20 -2.76 -5.43
N LYS A 148 -7.84 -2.05 -4.49
CA LYS A 148 -7.33 -0.76 -3.98
C LYS A 148 -5.97 -0.90 -3.30
N ILE A 149 -5.77 -1.97 -2.52
CA ILE A 149 -4.46 -2.29 -1.93
C ILE A 149 -3.39 -2.46 -3.01
N GLY A 150 -3.70 -3.14 -4.11
CA GLY A 150 -2.78 -3.30 -5.24
C GLY A 150 -2.30 -1.95 -5.79
N LEU A 151 -3.23 -1.04 -6.07
CA LEU A 151 -2.91 0.31 -6.58
C LEU A 151 -2.11 1.15 -5.58
N LEU A 152 -2.44 1.07 -4.29
CA LEU A 152 -1.70 1.77 -3.25
C LEU A 152 -0.28 1.23 -3.07
N LYS A 153 -0.06 -0.08 -3.23
CA LYS A 153 1.29 -0.68 -3.18
C LYS A 153 2.16 -0.19 -4.33
N GLU A 154 1.61 -0.12 -5.54
CA GLU A 154 2.33 0.42 -6.70
C GLU A 154 2.76 1.87 -6.43
N LYS A 155 1.82 2.72 -5.98
CA LYS A 155 2.12 4.10 -5.63
C LYS A 155 3.12 4.25 -4.48
N HIS A 156 3.10 3.35 -3.50
CA HIS A 156 4.10 3.33 -2.44
C HIS A 156 5.49 3.02 -2.98
N ASN A 157 5.60 2.05 -3.90
CA ASN A 157 6.87 1.71 -4.54
C ASN A 157 7.40 2.90 -5.36
N ASP A 158 6.54 3.62 -6.08
CA ASP A 158 6.94 4.83 -6.81
C ASP A 158 7.58 5.89 -5.88
N TYR A 159 7.02 6.06 -4.68
CA TYR A 159 7.60 6.96 -3.68
C TYR A 159 8.93 6.43 -3.12
N GLU A 160 9.06 5.13 -2.88
CA GLU A 160 10.34 4.54 -2.45
C GLU A 160 11.44 4.74 -3.50
N GLU A 161 11.13 4.52 -4.78
CA GLU A 161 12.06 4.75 -5.89
C GLU A 161 12.45 6.23 -6.01
N SER A 162 11.48 7.15 -5.87
CA SER A 162 11.74 8.60 -5.84
C SER A 162 12.66 9.00 -4.68
N ILE A 163 12.40 8.48 -3.48
CA ILE A 163 13.22 8.74 -2.29
C ILE A 163 14.65 8.25 -2.49
N ASP A 164 14.84 7.05 -3.07
CA ASP A 164 16.17 6.50 -3.30
C ASP A 164 16.96 7.31 -4.34
N ALA A 165 16.30 7.75 -5.42
CA ALA A 165 16.90 8.65 -6.40
C ALA A 165 17.30 10.00 -5.76
N LEU A 166 16.45 10.59 -4.92
CA LEU A 166 16.75 11.83 -4.19
C LEU A 166 17.90 11.65 -3.20
N LYS A 167 17.97 10.53 -2.48
CA LYS A 167 19.08 10.21 -1.57
C LYS A 167 20.41 10.05 -2.32
N ALA A 168 20.40 9.46 -3.52
CA ALA A 168 21.59 9.37 -4.36
C ALA A 168 22.07 10.77 -4.77
N ASN A 169 21.16 11.63 -5.25
CA ASN A 169 21.48 13.02 -5.59
C ASN A 169 21.98 13.82 -4.38
N LEU A 170 21.37 13.63 -3.20
CA LEU A 170 21.81 14.26 -1.95
C LEU A 170 23.26 13.89 -1.62
N ARG A 171 23.62 12.60 -1.76
CA ARG A 171 24.98 12.11 -1.51
C ARG A 171 25.98 12.76 -2.46
N ASP A 172 25.68 12.78 -3.76
CA ASP A 172 26.54 13.43 -4.77
C ASP A 172 26.78 14.91 -4.46
N LYS A 173 25.74 15.64 -4.03
CA LYS A 173 25.84 17.05 -3.65
C LYS A 173 26.67 17.26 -2.39
N GLN A 174 26.51 16.38 -1.39
CA GLN A 174 27.31 16.42 -0.16
C GLN A 174 28.79 16.10 -0.42
N ASP A 175 29.07 15.12 -1.27
CA ASP A 175 30.46 14.77 -1.63
C ASP A 175 31.14 15.93 -2.36
N ARG A 176 30.44 16.59 -3.28
CA ARG A 176 30.95 17.83 -3.93
C ARG A 176 31.20 18.93 -2.92
N TYR A 177 30.26 19.19 -2.01
CA TYR A 177 30.42 20.21 -0.98
C TYR A 177 31.65 19.96 -0.10
N ASN A 178 31.87 18.70 0.30
CA ASN A 178 33.01 18.29 1.12
C ASN A 178 34.36 18.38 0.38
N SER A 179 34.34 18.37 -0.96
CA SER A 179 35.54 18.45 -1.80
C SER A 179 36.01 19.89 -2.10
N LEU A 180 35.17 20.90 -1.85
CA LEU A 180 35.45 22.33 -2.06
C LEU A 180 36.15 22.97 -0.85
#